data_AF-A0A7S2T1Y1-F1
#
_entry.id   AF-A0A7S2T1Y1-F1
#
_cell.length_a   1.000
_cell.length_b   1.000
_cell.length_c   1.000
_cell.angle_alpha   90.00
_cell.angle_beta   90.00
_cell.angle_gamma   90.00
#
_symmetry.space_group_name_H-M   'P 1'
#
loop_
_entity.id
_entity.type
_entity.pdbx_description
1 polymer ?
#
loop_
_entity_poly.entity_id
_entity_poly.type
_entity_poly.pdbx_seq_one_letter_code
_entity_poly.pdbx_strand_id
1 'polypeptide(L)'
;FPYLLAVFAKSVYVYDIRKDLRDAHVQTIPFSNYFLSPTKVDRVPVTSWTSVTPSGENQIFIMVGHSDMLLFLSQTPLEEQCKEMLRASKFQECLQIAYTSQLPKYREYLIEFSCAEAAFLLIERLEFSRALEFLGECQEFEPNQLFPLFPEYTKPWKTQVKRKRYWSMHPPLCSLEDLVGRATNNEGAGGAHALPDREIKVAIVDFVLELRARTGEGEETVLADGVDTLLAHLLLDVEDVKGLEALCKGPNKVLIPEVEKRFCSSGRIHALALLRESQGDCFGAAELWTSLSEGKRSELPTPGAFLTGKSLGDAVSLELARVVKRSGPGARVTGTFLPWLMDRSVEVSLKLLADISLPVGETMAMVNETKRTSCRWRYLDFVVNVQGSTDPMHHSEFALSMVNLWKSLESGEGEAE
;
A
#
# COMPACT_ATOMS: atom_id res chain seq x y z
N PHE A 1 29.47 -39.72 4.52
CA PHE A 1 29.49 -39.99 5.97
C PHE A 1 30.65 -40.93 6.29
N PRO A 2 31.62 -40.56 7.15
CA PRO A 2 32.82 -41.36 7.42
C PRO A 2 32.58 -42.42 8.50
N TYR A 3 31.43 -43.09 8.48
CA TYR A 3 31.08 -44.07 9.50
C TYR A 3 30.63 -45.39 8.87
N LEU A 4 31.14 -46.50 9.39
CA LEU A 4 30.73 -47.86 9.09
C LEU A 4 29.82 -48.35 10.21
N LEU A 5 28.67 -48.91 9.85
CA LEU A 5 27.69 -49.45 10.80
C LEU A 5 27.69 -50.97 10.69
N ALA A 6 27.95 -51.67 11.79
CA ALA A 6 27.94 -53.13 11.85
C ALA A 6 26.85 -53.60 12.83
N VAL A 7 25.99 -54.50 12.36
CA VAL A 7 24.90 -55.05 13.17
C VAL A 7 25.36 -56.37 13.77
N PHE A 8 25.39 -56.47 15.09
CA PHE A 8 25.73 -57.71 15.79
C PHE A 8 24.67 -58.04 16.84
N ALA A 9 23.98 -59.17 16.62
CA ALA A 9 23.04 -59.80 17.54
C ALA A 9 21.94 -58.88 18.14
N LYS A 10 22.30 -58.05 19.13
CA LYS A 10 21.39 -57.17 19.88
C LYS A 10 21.79 -55.69 19.84
N SER A 11 22.78 -55.30 19.03
CA SER A 11 23.23 -53.91 18.94
C SER A 11 23.77 -53.54 17.56
N VAL A 12 23.76 -52.24 17.25
CA VAL A 12 24.46 -51.65 16.13
C VAL A 12 25.73 -50.96 16.63
N TYR A 13 26.86 -51.28 16.02
CA TYR A 13 28.16 -50.71 16.33
C TYR A 13 28.53 -49.69 15.25
N VAL A 14 28.88 -48.48 15.69
CA VAL A 14 29.29 -47.37 14.83
C VAL A 14 30.81 -47.25 14.86
N TYR A 15 31.44 -47.32 13.69
CA TYR A 15 32.88 -47.18 13.53
C TYR A 15 33.22 -45.96 12.66
N ASP A 16 34.20 -45.15 13.03
CA ASP A 16 34.78 -44.10 12.19
C ASP A 16 35.83 -44.71 11.27
N ILE A 17 35.56 -44.70 9.97
CA ILE A 17 36.45 -45.33 8.97
C ILE A 17 37.76 -44.56 8.78
N ARG A 18 37.91 -43.36 9.37
CA ARG A 18 39.12 -42.53 9.29
C ARG A 18 40.11 -42.84 10.42
N LYS A 19 39.72 -43.65 11.40
CA LYS A 19 40.56 -44.01 12.56
C LYS A 19 41.05 -45.45 12.42
N ASP A 20 42.18 -45.75 13.06
CA ASP A 20 42.70 -47.11 13.16
C ASP A 20 41.71 -48.03 13.87
N LEU A 21 41.64 -49.30 13.46
CA LEU A 21 40.67 -50.31 13.92
C LEU A 21 40.51 -50.42 15.46
N ARG A 22 41.55 -50.07 16.22
CA ARG A 22 41.53 -50.09 17.70
C ARG A 22 40.77 -48.90 18.31
N ASP A 23 40.78 -47.76 17.63
CA ASP A 23 40.12 -46.51 18.04
C ASP A 23 38.96 -46.11 17.11
N ALA A 24 38.63 -46.99 16.16
CA ALA A 24 37.57 -46.78 15.19
C ALA A 24 36.19 -46.88 15.83
N HIS A 25 36.01 -47.60 16.93
CA HIS A 25 34.70 -47.69 17.59
C HIS A 25 34.30 -46.33 18.18
N VAL A 26 33.14 -45.84 17.77
CA VAL A 26 32.59 -44.55 18.21
C VAL A 26 31.49 -44.77 19.24
N GLN A 27 30.56 -45.68 18.95
CA GLN A 27 29.37 -45.88 19.77
C GLN A 27 28.76 -47.26 19.54
N THR A 28 28.11 -47.81 20.57
CA THR A 28 27.22 -48.97 20.45
C THR A 28 25.79 -48.55 20.77
N ILE A 29 24.87 -48.81 19.85
CA ILE A 29 23.44 -48.53 19.96
C ILE A 29 22.74 -49.87 20.21
N PRO A 30 22.26 -50.16 21.42
CA PRO A 30 21.53 -51.39 21.67
C PRO A 30 20.18 -51.38 20.96
N PHE A 31 19.75 -52.53 20.45
CA PHE A 31 18.36 -52.73 20.11
C PHE A 31 17.57 -52.79 21.41
N SER A 32 16.68 -51.82 21.61
CA SER A 32 15.61 -51.96 22.60
C SER A 32 14.71 -53.10 22.12
N ASN A 33 14.16 -53.93 23.02
CA ASN A 33 13.49 -55.19 22.69
C ASN A 33 12.15 -55.05 21.91
N TYR A 34 11.96 -54.00 21.12
CA TYR A 34 10.82 -53.82 20.23
C TYR A 34 10.97 -54.77 19.05
N PHE A 35 10.29 -55.91 19.14
CA PHE A 35 10.14 -56.85 18.03
C PHE A 35 8.78 -56.60 17.37
N LEU A 36 8.78 -56.11 16.13
CA LEU A 36 7.57 -56.07 15.32
C LEU A 36 7.38 -57.46 14.71
N SER A 37 6.59 -58.31 15.37
CA SER A 37 6.11 -59.55 14.73
C SER A 37 4.86 -60.11 15.38
N PRO A 38 3.79 -60.41 14.61
CA PRO A 38 2.63 -61.14 15.12
C PRO A 38 2.94 -62.62 15.40
N THR A 39 4.05 -63.15 14.88
CA THR A 39 4.46 -64.55 15.05
C THR A 39 5.92 -64.62 15.50
N LYS A 40 6.23 -65.42 16.54
CA LYS A 40 7.56 -65.48 17.20
C LYS A 40 8.77 -65.80 16.29
N VAL A 41 8.56 -66.11 15.01
CA VAL A 41 9.56 -66.59 14.04
C VAL A 41 10.28 -65.44 13.33
N ASP A 42 9.61 -64.31 13.07
CA ASP A 42 10.17 -63.18 12.31
C ASP A 42 10.38 -61.96 13.21
N ARG A 43 11.26 -62.10 14.21
CA ARG A 43 11.58 -61.03 15.14
C ARG A 43 12.52 -60.00 14.49
N VAL A 44 11.95 -58.93 13.96
CA VAL A 44 12.69 -57.78 13.42
C VAL A 44 13.14 -56.87 14.57
N PRO A 45 14.46 -56.73 14.85
CA PRO A 45 14.94 -55.79 15.87
C PRO A 45 14.70 -54.34 15.44
N VAL A 46 14.07 -53.56 16.33
CA VAL A 46 13.82 -52.13 16.14
C VAL A 46 14.47 -51.35 17.28
N THR A 47 15.19 -50.28 16.96
CA THR A 47 15.62 -49.30 17.97
C THR A 47 15.31 -47.90 17.51
N SER A 48 15.07 -47.00 18.46
CA SER A 48 14.86 -45.59 18.17
C SER A 48 15.88 -44.76 18.92
N TRP A 49 16.40 -43.73 18.27
CA TRP A 49 17.15 -42.67 18.94
C TRP A 49 16.53 -41.32 18.62
N THR A 50 16.57 -40.42 19.59
CA THR A 50 16.15 -39.04 19.41
C THR A 50 17.39 -38.16 19.27
N SER A 51 17.46 -37.39 18.20
CA SER A 51 18.44 -36.32 18.03
C SER A 51 17.74 -34.97 18.07
N VAL A 52 18.49 -33.90 18.31
CA VAL A 52 17.99 -32.54 18.18
C VAL A 52 18.43 -32.01 16.82
N THR A 53 17.49 -31.58 15.99
CA THR A 53 17.79 -30.97 14.70
C THR A 53 18.55 -29.65 14.87
N PRO A 54 19.19 -29.12 13.81
CA PRO A 54 19.73 -27.76 13.85
C PRO A 54 18.70 -26.68 14.20
N SER A 55 17.41 -26.94 13.95
CA SER A 55 16.30 -26.06 14.33
C SER A 55 15.88 -26.18 15.80
N GLY A 56 16.43 -27.14 16.55
CA GLY A 56 16.14 -27.38 17.97
C GLY A 56 15.00 -28.37 18.22
N GLU A 57 14.42 -28.97 17.18
CA GLU A 57 13.33 -29.94 17.32
C GLU A 57 13.85 -31.35 17.58
N ASN A 58 13.08 -32.14 18.31
CA ASN A 58 13.41 -33.55 18.51
C ASN A 58 13.09 -34.33 17.21
N GLN A 59 14.12 -34.82 16.54
CA GLN A 59 13.99 -35.76 15.44
C GLN A 59 14.15 -37.18 15.94
N ILE A 60 13.10 -37.98 15.73
CA ILE A 60 13.12 -39.40 16.03
C ILE A 60 13.65 -40.14 14.81
N PHE A 61 14.64 -40.97 15.03
CA PHE A 61 15.15 -41.93 14.06
C PHE A 61 14.83 -43.33 14.55
N ILE A 62 14.34 -44.16 13.66
CA ILE A 62 14.01 -45.56 13.89
C ILE A 62 14.91 -46.38 12.97
N MET A 63 15.65 -47.32 13.56
CA MET A 63 16.45 -48.29 12.86
C MET A 63 15.76 -49.65 12.94
N VAL A 64 15.54 -50.25 11.78
CA VAL A 64 14.91 -51.55 11.64
C VAL A 64 15.92 -52.50 11.00
N GLY A 65 16.34 -53.53 11.73
CA GLY A 65 17.27 -54.53 11.24
C GLY A 65 16.55 -55.73 10.63
N HIS A 66 16.90 -56.08 9.40
CA HIS A 66 16.50 -57.31 8.72
C HIS A 66 17.74 -58.19 8.46
N SER A 67 17.57 -59.44 8.01
CA SER A 67 18.66 -60.42 7.86
C SER A 67 19.78 -59.98 6.90
N ASP A 68 19.47 -59.11 5.95
CA ASP A 68 20.35 -58.66 4.86
C ASP A 68 20.39 -57.13 4.68
N MET A 69 19.57 -56.38 5.44
CA MET A 69 19.46 -54.93 5.30
C MET A 69 19.17 -54.23 6.62
N LEU A 70 19.65 -52.99 6.74
CA LEU A 70 19.36 -52.09 7.85
C LEU A 70 18.62 -50.89 7.30
N LEU A 71 17.36 -50.71 7.70
CA LEU A 71 16.53 -49.57 7.31
C LEU A 71 16.66 -48.46 8.34
N PHE A 72 16.93 -47.25 7.85
CA PHE A 72 16.91 -46.04 8.65
C PHE A 72 15.68 -45.23 8.26
N LEU A 73 14.75 -45.10 9.19
CA LEU A 73 13.57 -44.26 9.07
C LEU A 73 13.82 -43.03 9.94
N SER A 74 13.81 -41.84 9.35
CA SER A 74 13.77 -40.61 10.11
C SER A 74 12.43 -39.94 9.91
N GLN A 75 11.94 -39.27 10.94
CA GLN A 75 10.87 -38.30 10.72
C GLN A 75 11.36 -37.24 9.74
N THR A 76 10.61 -37.02 8.66
CA THR A 76 10.87 -35.94 7.72
C THR A 76 10.82 -34.60 8.48
N PRO A 77 11.82 -33.72 8.36
CA PRO A 77 11.79 -32.41 9.00
C PRO A 77 10.52 -31.64 8.65
N LEU A 78 9.96 -30.85 9.57
CA LEU A 78 8.71 -30.11 9.34
C LEU A 78 8.80 -29.21 8.11
N GLU A 79 9.93 -28.53 7.90
CA GLU A 79 10.16 -27.71 6.71
C GLU A 79 10.00 -28.50 5.41
N GLU A 80 10.57 -29.71 5.32
CA GLU A 80 10.43 -30.56 4.12
C GLU A 80 9.02 -31.10 3.96
N GLN A 81 8.32 -31.39 5.07
CA GLN A 81 6.90 -31.75 5.02
C GLN A 81 6.05 -30.60 4.47
N CYS A 82 6.29 -29.36 4.92
CA CYS A 82 5.62 -28.17 4.41
C CYS A 82 5.89 -27.97 2.92
N LYS A 83 7.16 -28.09 2.48
CA LYS A 83 7.52 -28.00 1.05
C LYS A 83 6.79 -29.04 0.21
N GLU A 84 6.70 -30.29 0.66
CA GLU A 84 5.93 -31.34 -0.04
C GLU A 84 4.43 -31.03 -0.10
N MET A 85 3.83 -30.52 0.99
CA MET A 85 2.42 -30.10 0.95
C MET A 85 2.16 -28.95 -0.03
N LEU A 86 3.07 -27.97 -0.09
CA LEU A 86 2.99 -26.85 -1.03
C LEU A 86 3.12 -27.32 -2.49
N ARG A 87 4.04 -28.25 -2.77
CA ARG A 87 4.14 -28.91 -4.10
C ARG A 87 2.83 -29.61 -4.47
N ALA A 88 2.19 -30.26 -3.51
CA ALA A 88 0.89 -30.89 -3.66
C ALA A 88 -0.31 -29.92 -3.67
N SER A 89 -0.08 -28.60 -3.58
CA SER A 89 -1.13 -27.56 -3.49
C SER A 89 -2.06 -27.68 -2.27
N LYS A 90 -1.59 -28.34 -1.21
CA LYS A 90 -2.31 -28.55 0.04
C LYS A 90 -1.96 -27.46 1.05
N PHE A 91 -2.40 -26.23 0.75
CA PHE A 91 -1.97 -25.02 1.47
C PHE A 91 -2.46 -25.00 2.93
N GLN A 92 -3.69 -25.43 3.20
CA GLN A 92 -4.23 -25.45 4.57
C GLN A 92 -3.55 -26.53 5.42
N GLU A 93 -3.33 -27.71 4.85
CA GLU A 93 -2.61 -28.80 5.52
C GLU A 93 -1.15 -28.41 5.81
N CYS A 94 -0.52 -27.66 4.90
CA CYS A 94 0.81 -27.09 5.14
C CYS A 94 0.84 -26.21 6.40
N LEU A 95 -0.15 -25.33 6.58
CA LEU A 95 -0.24 -24.51 7.79
C LEU A 95 -0.49 -25.36 9.03
N GLN A 96 -1.38 -26.36 8.96
CA GLN A 96 -1.60 -27.29 10.06
C GLN A 96 -0.30 -27.97 10.51
N ILE A 97 0.54 -28.42 9.56
CA ILE A 97 1.86 -28.99 9.85
C ILE A 97 2.77 -27.94 10.51
N ALA A 98 2.83 -26.71 9.99
CA ALA A 98 3.63 -25.65 10.57
C ALA A 98 3.25 -25.38 12.04
N TYR A 99 1.96 -25.38 12.37
CA TYR A 99 1.46 -25.20 13.75
C TYR A 99 1.82 -26.35 14.70
N THR A 100 2.18 -27.55 14.20
CA THR A 100 2.58 -28.67 15.06
C THR A 100 3.93 -28.43 15.75
N SER A 101 4.78 -27.53 15.22
CA SER A 101 6.07 -27.21 15.84
C SER A 101 5.86 -26.69 17.25
N GLN A 102 6.60 -27.24 18.22
CA GLN A 102 6.55 -26.82 19.62
C GLN A 102 7.44 -25.60 19.91
N LEU A 103 8.27 -25.18 18.95
CA LEU A 103 9.21 -24.08 19.10
C LEU A 103 8.62 -22.80 18.51
N PRO A 104 8.30 -21.77 19.32
CA PRO A 104 7.59 -20.58 18.83
C PRO A 104 8.27 -19.89 17.64
N LYS A 105 9.57 -19.61 17.75
CA LYS A 105 10.32 -18.93 16.68
C LYS A 105 10.42 -19.76 15.39
N TYR A 106 10.54 -21.09 15.52
CA TYR A 106 10.60 -21.96 14.34
C TYR A 106 9.22 -22.12 13.71
N ARG A 107 8.16 -22.17 14.52
CA ARG A 107 6.77 -22.13 14.06
C ARG A 107 6.47 -20.84 13.28
N GLU A 108 6.84 -19.69 13.81
CA GLU A 108 6.69 -18.38 13.14
C GLU A 108 7.41 -18.38 11.79
N TYR A 109 8.67 -18.85 11.77
CA TYR A 109 9.43 -19.04 10.53
C TYR A 109 8.71 -19.94 9.52
N LEU A 110 8.20 -21.11 9.96
CA LEU A 110 7.50 -22.05 9.07
C LEU A 110 6.21 -21.43 8.52
N ILE A 111 5.42 -20.74 9.34
CA ILE A 111 4.16 -20.10 8.92
C ILE A 111 4.46 -18.99 7.91
N GLU A 112 5.38 -18.08 8.23
CA GLU A 112 5.78 -16.96 7.36
C GLU A 112 6.21 -17.45 5.98
N PHE A 113 7.10 -18.45 5.92
CA PHE A 113 7.58 -18.99 4.65
C PHE A 113 6.52 -19.81 3.92
N SER A 114 5.68 -20.56 4.64
CA SER A 114 4.60 -21.35 4.03
C SER A 114 3.52 -20.45 3.42
N CYS A 115 3.10 -19.40 4.12
CA CYS A 115 2.12 -18.42 3.64
C CYS A 115 2.63 -17.67 2.42
N ALA A 116 3.88 -17.17 2.46
CA ALA A 116 4.46 -16.48 1.32
C ALA A 116 4.58 -17.39 0.09
N GLU A 117 5.11 -18.61 0.24
CA GLU A 117 5.23 -19.56 -0.87
C GLU A 117 3.85 -20.00 -1.42
N ALA A 118 2.88 -20.26 -0.54
CA ALA A 118 1.51 -20.56 -0.94
C ALA A 118 0.92 -19.41 -1.78
N ALA A 119 1.09 -18.18 -1.33
CA ALA A 119 0.60 -17.00 -2.03
C ALA A 119 1.23 -16.84 -3.42
N PHE A 120 2.55 -16.95 -3.56
CA PHE A 120 3.18 -16.82 -4.88
C PHE A 120 2.82 -17.97 -5.82
N LEU A 121 2.62 -19.19 -5.31
CA LEU A 121 2.11 -20.31 -6.11
C LEU A 121 0.66 -20.08 -6.57
N LEU A 122 -0.17 -19.44 -5.75
CA LEU A 122 -1.54 -19.05 -6.10
C LEU A 122 -1.57 -17.88 -7.09
N ILE A 123 -0.67 -16.89 -6.96
CA ILE A 123 -0.50 -15.78 -7.92
C ILE A 123 -0.16 -16.30 -9.31
N GLU A 124 0.74 -17.28 -9.41
CA GLU A 124 1.05 -17.95 -10.70
C GLU A 124 -0.16 -18.67 -11.32
N ARG A 125 -1.20 -18.96 -10.53
CA ARG A 125 -2.48 -19.55 -10.98
C ARG A 125 -3.59 -18.52 -11.16
N LEU A 126 -3.26 -17.22 -11.06
CA LEU A 126 -4.22 -16.11 -11.07
C LEU A 126 -5.25 -16.14 -9.90
N GLU A 127 -5.02 -16.92 -8.84
CA GLU A 127 -5.88 -17.00 -7.66
C GLU A 127 -5.54 -15.88 -6.64
N PHE A 128 -5.64 -14.61 -7.06
CA PHE A 128 -5.17 -13.47 -6.27
C PHE A 128 -5.90 -13.29 -4.93
N SER A 129 -7.22 -13.46 -4.88
CA SER A 129 -7.97 -13.26 -3.62
C SER A 129 -7.45 -14.17 -2.50
N ARG A 130 -7.28 -15.48 -2.79
CA ARG A 130 -6.71 -16.43 -1.83
C ARG A 130 -5.24 -16.17 -1.55
N ALA A 131 -4.47 -15.79 -2.57
CA ALA A 131 -3.06 -15.48 -2.38
C ALA A 131 -2.86 -14.32 -1.39
N LEU A 132 -3.66 -13.26 -1.52
CA LEU A 132 -3.59 -12.08 -0.67
C LEU A 132 -4.04 -12.37 0.76
N GLU A 133 -4.99 -13.30 0.98
CA GLU A 133 -5.32 -13.81 2.32
C GLU A 133 -4.09 -14.41 3.01
N PHE A 134 -3.33 -15.29 2.32
CA PHE A 134 -2.09 -15.84 2.86
C PHE A 134 -1.02 -14.78 3.12
N LEU A 135 -0.88 -13.79 2.24
CA LEU A 135 0.07 -12.69 2.44
C LEU A 135 -0.32 -11.79 3.63
N GLY A 136 -1.61 -11.66 3.92
CA GLY A 136 -2.11 -10.90 5.06
C GLY A 136 -1.77 -11.51 6.43
N GLU A 137 -1.42 -12.80 6.45
CA GLU A 137 -0.94 -13.52 7.64
C GLU A 137 0.59 -13.42 7.83
N CYS A 138 1.33 -12.99 6.81
CA CYS A 138 2.77 -12.82 6.89
C CYS A 138 3.12 -11.53 7.64
N GLN A 139 4.00 -11.63 8.64
CA GLN A 139 4.43 -10.48 9.45
C GLN A 139 5.51 -9.66 8.76
N GLU A 140 6.43 -10.31 8.03
CA GLU A 140 7.54 -9.63 7.36
C GLU A 140 7.26 -9.37 5.88
N PHE A 141 6.03 -9.64 5.42
CA PHE A 141 5.65 -9.34 4.05
C PHE A 141 5.46 -7.83 3.87
N GLU A 142 6.08 -7.30 2.81
CA GLU A 142 5.94 -5.90 2.42
C GLU A 142 5.25 -5.82 1.05
N PRO A 143 4.27 -4.92 0.85
CA PRO A 143 3.58 -4.77 -0.44
C PRO A 143 4.50 -4.46 -1.62
N ASN A 144 5.69 -3.91 -1.37
CA ASN A 144 6.68 -3.65 -2.41
C ASN A 144 7.18 -4.93 -3.12
N GLN A 145 7.00 -6.11 -2.51
CA GLN A 145 7.29 -7.40 -3.13
C GLN A 145 6.38 -7.70 -4.33
N LEU A 146 5.23 -7.01 -4.44
CA LEU A 146 4.32 -7.09 -5.59
C LEU A 146 4.70 -6.16 -6.75
N PHE A 147 5.69 -5.28 -6.59
CA PHE A 147 6.13 -4.36 -7.65
C PHE A 147 6.44 -5.03 -9.00
N PRO A 148 7.04 -6.25 -9.05
CA PRO A 148 7.26 -6.92 -10.33
C PRO A 148 6.01 -7.15 -11.18
N LEU A 149 4.82 -7.23 -10.57
CA LEU A 149 3.54 -7.33 -11.27
C LEU A 149 3.20 -6.06 -12.07
N PHE A 150 3.67 -4.89 -11.61
CA PHE A 150 3.40 -3.58 -12.19
C PHE A 150 4.70 -2.84 -12.54
N PRO A 151 5.51 -3.39 -13.46
CA PRO A 151 6.82 -2.83 -13.76
C PRO A 151 6.71 -1.44 -14.37
N GLU A 152 5.58 -1.08 -14.99
CA GLU A 152 5.35 0.25 -15.56
C GLU A 152 5.29 1.34 -14.50
N TYR A 153 4.67 1.06 -13.35
CA TYR A 153 4.41 2.01 -12.27
C TYR A 153 5.54 2.06 -11.25
N THR A 154 6.35 1.00 -11.19
CA THR A 154 7.32 0.79 -10.12
C THR A 154 8.78 0.88 -10.57
N LYS A 155 9.04 1.31 -11.81
CA LYS A 155 10.40 1.47 -12.37
C LYS A 155 11.37 2.20 -11.43
N PRO A 156 10.99 3.32 -10.79
CA PRO A 156 11.90 4.08 -9.92
C PRO A 156 12.41 3.27 -8.71
N TRP A 157 11.60 2.34 -8.20
CA TRP A 157 11.89 1.59 -6.97
C TRP A 157 12.45 0.19 -7.22
N LYS A 158 12.59 -0.24 -8.48
CA LYS A 158 13.02 -1.62 -8.84
C LYS A 158 14.31 -2.07 -8.15
N THR A 159 15.26 -1.16 -7.92
CA THR A 159 16.55 -1.45 -7.27
C THR A 159 16.49 -1.40 -5.74
N GLN A 160 15.42 -0.82 -5.17
CA GLN A 160 15.25 -0.62 -3.73
C GLN A 160 14.50 -1.78 -3.07
N VAL A 161 13.74 -2.58 -3.84
CA VAL A 161 13.02 -3.74 -3.32
C VAL A 161 14.00 -4.84 -2.89
N LYS A 162 14.13 -5.04 -1.58
CA LYS A 162 14.86 -6.19 -1.02
C LYS A 162 14.05 -7.45 -1.26
N ARG A 163 14.45 -8.25 -2.26
CA ARG A 163 13.80 -9.54 -2.52
C ARG A 163 14.14 -10.51 -1.39
N LYS A 164 13.16 -10.79 -0.53
CA LYS A 164 13.24 -11.88 0.43
C LYS A 164 13.28 -13.20 -0.35
N ARG A 165 14.27 -14.04 -0.05
CA ARG A 165 14.36 -15.40 -0.60
C ARG A 165 13.63 -16.31 0.37
N TYR A 166 12.43 -16.73 -0.03
CA TYR A 166 11.69 -17.79 0.67
C TYR A 166 12.31 -19.16 0.32
N TRP A 167 11.53 -20.23 0.27
CA TRP A 167 11.99 -21.56 -0.14
C TRP A 167 12.25 -21.70 -1.65
N SER A 168 12.02 -20.65 -2.43
CA SER A 168 12.31 -20.58 -3.87
C SER A 168 11.56 -21.67 -4.66
N MET A 169 10.34 -22.01 -4.24
CA MET A 169 9.52 -23.00 -4.92
C MET A 169 8.67 -22.40 -6.05
N HIS A 170 8.48 -21.08 -6.03
CA HIS A 170 7.89 -20.33 -7.11
C HIS A 170 8.97 -19.71 -8.04
N PRO A 171 8.67 -19.52 -9.33
CA PRO A 171 9.50 -18.65 -10.18
C PRO A 171 9.49 -17.21 -9.66
N PRO A 172 10.47 -16.37 -10.02
CA PRO A 172 10.41 -14.95 -9.69
C PRO A 172 9.18 -14.31 -10.33
N LEU A 173 8.47 -13.47 -9.57
CA LEU A 173 7.31 -12.74 -10.10
C LEU A 173 7.67 -11.94 -11.36
N CYS A 174 6.85 -12.12 -12.40
CA CYS A 174 6.89 -11.35 -13.64
C CYS A 174 5.80 -10.27 -13.66
N SER A 175 5.64 -9.57 -14.79
CA SER A 175 4.54 -8.62 -14.96
C SER A 175 3.18 -9.32 -14.95
N LEU A 176 2.13 -8.59 -14.55
CA LEU A 176 0.76 -9.11 -14.60
C LEU A 176 0.34 -9.46 -16.03
N GLU A 177 0.74 -8.65 -17.01
CA GLU A 177 0.51 -8.90 -18.43
C GLU A 177 1.13 -10.24 -18.89
N ASP A 178 2.39 -10.51 -18.50
CA ASP A 178 3.04 -11.78 -18.81
C ASP A 178 2.36 -12.96 -18.10
N LEU A 179 1.86 -12.77 -16.88
CA LEU A 179 1.19 -13.82 -16.11
C LEU A 179 -0.14 -14.20 -16.77
N VAL A 180 -0.97 -13.20 -17.11
CA VAL A 180 -2.22 -13.37 -17.84
C VAL A 180 -1.96 -13.94 -19.25
N GLY A 181 -0.91 -13.47 -19.94
CA GLY A 181 -0.48 -13.99 -21.24
C GLY A 181 -0.07 -15.47 -21.20
N ARG A 182 0.63 -15.91 -20.15
CA ARG A 182 0.98 -17.32 -19.94
C ARG A 182 -0.25 -18.18 -19.66
N ALA A 183 -1.19 -17.70 -18.86
CA ALA A 183 -2.43 -18.42 -18.56
C ALA A 183 -3.29 -18.63 -19.81
N THR A 184 -3.54 -17.55 -20.56
CA THR A 184 -4.33 -17.57 -21.80
C THR A 184 -3.71 -18.46 -22.90
N ASN A 185 -2.38 -18.50 -23.01
CA ASN A 185 -1.70 -19.40 -23.95
C ASN A 185 -1.77 -20.88 -23.55
N ASN A 186 -1.84 -21.18 -22.26
CA ASN A 186 -1.98 -22.56 -21.75
C ASN A 186 -3.44 -23.06 -21.77
N GLU A 187 -4.43 -22.16 -21.82
CA GLU A 187 -5.87 -22.47 -21.85
C GLU A 187 -6.38 -23.11 -23.15
N GLY A 188 -5.50 -23.42 -24.11
CA GLY A 188 -5.81 -24.28 -25.27
C GLY A 188 -6.23 -25.72 -24.92
N ALA A 189 -6.30 -26.12 -23.64
CA ALA A 189 -6.62 -27.49 -23.23
C ALA A 189 -7.57 -27.67 -22.01
N GLY A 190 -8.17 -26.62 -21.44
CA GLY A 190 -9.15 -26.80 -20.35
C GLY A 190 -9.41 -25.53 -19.55
N GLY A 191 -10.65 -25.04 -19.62
CA GLY A 191 -11.04 -23.72 -19.14
C GLY A 191 -10.91 -23.53 -17.63
N ALA A 192 -10.02 -22.63 -17.24
CA ALA A 192 -10.23 -21.76 -16.10
C ALA A 192 -10.66 -20.39 -16.67
N HIS A 193 -11.68 -19.75 -16.11
CA HIS A 193 -12.00 -18.38 -16.51
C HIS A 193 -10.93 -17.46 -15.89
N ALA A 194 -9.91 -17.07 -16.65
CA ALA A 194 -8.95 -16.07 -16.22
C ALA A 194 -9.71 -14.82 -15.71
N LEU A 195 -9.49 -14.45 -14.44
CA LEU A 195 -10.08 -13.24 -13.86
C LEU A 195 -9.64 -12.03 -14.72
N PRO A 196 -10.55 -11.12 -15.08
CA PRO A 196 -10.19 -9.89 -15.78
C PRO A 196 -9.07 -9.13 -15.03
N ASP A 197 -8.12 -8.53 -15.76
CA ASP A 197 -7.04 -7.68 -15.23
C ASP A 197 -7.52 -6.71 -14.15
N ARG A 198 -8.73 -6.15 -14.35
CA ARG A 198 -9.37 -5.26 -13.39
C ARG A 198 -9.67 -5.91 -12.03
N GLU A 199 -10.17 -7.14 -11.99
CA GLU A 199 -10.52 -7.82 -10.74
C GLU A 199 -9.27 -8.12 -9.91
N ILE A 200 -8.17 -8.47 -10.56
CA ILE A 200 -6.86 -8.66 -9.92
C ILE A 200 -6.37 -7.35 -9.30
N LYS A 201 -6.46 -6.24 -10.05
CA LYS A 201 -6.08 -4.91 -9.55
C LYS A 201 -6.95 -4.48 -8.36
N VAL A 202 -8.26 -4.74 -8.39
CA VAL A 202 -9.18 -4.48 -7.25
C VAL A 202 -8.73 -5.25 -6.01
N ALA A 203 -8.46 -6.55 -6.14
CA ALA A 203 -8.03 -7.37 -5.00
C ALA A 203 -6.73 -6.83 -4.37
N ILE A 204 -5.77 -6.41 -5.19
CA ILE A 204 -4.50 -5.83 -4.71
C ILE A 204 -4.74 -4.46 -4.05
N VAL A 205 -5.63 -3.63 -4.61
CA VAL A 205 -6.02 -2.34 -4.00
C VAL A 205 -6.60 -2.56 -2.61
N ASP A 206 -7.58 -3.46 -2.48
CA ASP A 206 -8.26 -3.75 -1.20
C ASP A 206 -7.25 -4.25 -0.16
N PHE A 207 -6.37 -5.17 -0.54
CA PHE A 207 -5.31 -5.68 0.32
C PHE A 207 -4.35 -4.58 0.80
N VAL A 208 -3.88 -3.70 -0.10
CA VAL A 208 -2.96 -2.62 0.28
C VAL A 208 -3.67 -1.59 1.18
N LEU A 209 -4.94 -1.28 0.91
CA LEU A 209 -5.74 -0.39 1.76
C LEU A 209 -5.97 -0.97 3.16
N GLU A 210 -6.22 -2.28 3.27
CA GLU A 210 -6.35 -2.96 4.55
C GLU A 210 -5.05 -2.91 5.36
N LEU A 211 -3.91 -3.18 4.72
CA LEU A 211 -2.60 -3.04 5.36
C LEU A 211 -2.33 -1.60 5.82
N ARG A 212 -2.71 -0.60 5.02
CA ARG A 212 -2.65 0.82 5.42
C ARG A 212 -3.52 1.11 6.64
N ALA A 213 -4.73 0.57 6.69
CA ALA A 213 -5.63 0.77 7.83
C ALA A 213 -5.07 0.15 9.12
N ARG A 214 -4.53 -1.07 9.06
CA ARG A 214 -3.88 -1.75 10.20
C ARG A 214 -2.64 -1.01 10.70
N THR A 215 -1.84 -0.46 9.78
CA THR A 215 -0.62 0.30 10.14
C THR A 215 -0.92 1.72 10.63
N GLY A 216 -2.10 2.28 10.29
CA GLY A 216 -2.51 3.63 10.65
C GLY A 216 -3.04 3.81 12.08
N GLU A 217 -3.09 2.75 12.91
CA GLU A 217 -3.48 2.85 14.33
C GLU A 217 -2.37 3.43 15.24
N GLY A 218 -1.21 3.77 14.68
CA GLY A 218 -0.13 4.52 15.31
C GLY A 218 0.55 5.44 14.28
N GLU A 219 1.00 6.61 14.71
CA GLU A 219 1.53 7.67 13.83
C GLU A 219 2.51 7.18 12.75
N GLU A 220 2.26 7.66 11.52
CA GLU A 220 2.98 7.37 10.27
C GLU A 220 2.74 5.95 9.71
N THR A 221 2.01 5.84 8.59
CA THR A 221 1.92 4.59 7.83
C THR A 221 3.32 4.21 7.34
N VAL A 222 3.99 3.30 8.07
CA VAL A 222 5.35 2.82 7.78
C VAL A 222 5.32 1.80 6.64
N LEU A 223 4.74 2.17 5.51
CA LEU A 223 4.90 1.41 4.28
C LEU A 223 6.18 1.84 3.57
N ALA A 224 6.75 0.88 2.85
CA ALA A 224 7.92 1.07 2.00
C ALA A 224 7.65 2.11 0.90
N ASP A 225 8.71 2.77 0.46
CA ASP A 225 8.65 3.78 -0.59
C ASP A 225 8.09 3.19 -1.89
N GLY A 226 7.24 3.97 -2.57
CA GLY A 226 6.60 3.60 -3.83
C GLY A 226 5.30 2.82 -3.71
N VAL A 227 4.96 2.29 -2.53
CA VAL A 227 3.69 1.56 -2.32
C VAL A 227 2.49 2.49 -2.54
N ASP A 228 2.53 3.69 -2.00
CA ASP A 228 1.45 4.67 -2.17
C ASP A 228 1.33 5.16 -3.61
N THR A 229 2.47 5.31 -4.30
CA THR A 229 2.48 5.67 -5.73
C THR A 229 1.88 4.56 -6.58
N LEU A 230 2.21 3.30 -6.30
CA LEU A 230 1.58 2.15 -6.96
C LEU A 230 0.07 2.13 -6.66
N LEU A 231 -0.33 2.33 -5.41
CA LEU A 231 -1.74 2.37 -5.02
C LEU A 231 -2.51 3.47 -5.77
N ALA A 232 -1.95 4.67 -5.89
CA ALA A 232 -2.56 5.77 -6.65
C ALA A 232 -2.76 5.39 -8.13
N HIS A 233 -1.80 4.70 -8.74
CA HIS A 233 -1.91 4.19 -10.10
C HIS A 233 -2.97 3.09 -10.25
N LEU A 234 -3.07 2.18 -9.29
CA LEU A 234 -4.06 1.10 -9.31
C LEU A 234 -5.48 1.64 -9.08
N LEU A 235 -5.66 2.61 -8.17
CA LEU A 235 -6.94 3.30 -7.94
C LEU A 235 -7.45 4.00 -9.20
N LEU A 236 -6.54 4.58 -10.00
CA LEU A 236 -6.87 5.12 -11.32
C LEU A 236 -7.32 4.02 -12.30
N ASP A 237 -6.69 2.87 -12.30
CA ASP A 237 -7.03 1.75 -13.21
C ASP A 237 -8.37 1.09 -12.89
N VAL A 238 -8.70 0.96 -11.61
CA VAL A 238 -9.99 0.38 -11.20
C VAL A 238 -11.13 1.41 -11.23
N GLU A 239 -10.80 2.67 -11.49
CA GLU A 239 -11.68 3.85 -11.48
C GLU A 239 -12.31 4.16 -10.11
N ASP A 240 -11.62 3.81 -9.01
CA ASP A 240 -12.06 4.16 -7.66
C ASP A 240 -11.63 5.59 -7.28
N VAL A 241 -12.48 6.54 -7.66
CA VAL A 241 -12.28 7.97 -7.38
C VAL A 241 -12.31 8.26 -5.88
N LYS A 242 -13.17 7.58 -5.12
CA LYS A 242 -13.32 7.85 -3.69
C LYS A 242 -12.09 7.39 -2.92
N GLY A 243 -11.59 6.19 -3.22
CA GLY A 243 -10.33 5.69 -2.66
C GLY A 243 -9.16 6.58 -3.02
N LEU A 244 -9.10 7.06 -4.27
CA LEU A 244 -8.05 7.98 -4.73
C LEU A 244 -8.05 9.31 -3.96
N GLU A 245 -9.21 9.96 -3.84
CA GLU A 245 -9.33 11.22 -3.10
C GLU A 245 -9.03 11.04 -1.61
N ALA A 246 -9.45 9.93 -1.01
CA ALA A 246 -9.14 9.61 0.38
C ALA A 246 -7.62 9.43 0.60
N LEU A 247 -6.93 8.73 -0.30
CA LEU A 247 -5.48 8.59 -0.27
C LEU A 247 -4.77 9.94 -0.40
N CYS A 248 -5.18 10.75 -1.37
CA CYS A 248 -4.57 12.06 -1.65
C CYS A 248 -4.83 13.10 -0.55
N LYS A 249 -5.94 12.99 0.18
CA LYS A 249 -6.27 13.88 1.30
C LYS A 249 -5.56 13.48 2.60
N GLY A 250 -5.34 12.18 2.80
CA GLY A 250 -4.69 11.64 4.00
C GLY A 250 -3.16 11.69 3.96
N PRO A 251 -2.48 11.24 5.03
CA PRO A 251 -1.03 11.10 5.03
C PRO A 251 -0.61 10.03 4.01
N ASN A 252 0.28 10.40 3.10
CA ASN A 252 0.71 9.55 2.00
C ASN A 252 2.16 9.86 1.57
N LYS A 253 2.81 8.90 0.92
CA LYS A 253 4.16 9.03 0.32
C LYS A 253 4.13 8.94 -1.21
N VAL A 254 3.05 9.40 -1.85
CA VAL A 254 2.92 9.36 -3.32
C VAL A 254 3.92 10.32 -3.96
N LEU A 255 4.65 9.91 -5.00
CA LEU A 255 5.53 10.84 -5.72
C LEU A 255 4.77 11.58 -6.82
N ILE A 256 4.54 12.89 -6.62
CA ILE A 256 3.85 13.76 -7.61
C ILE A 256 4.43 13.63 -9.03
N PRO A 257 5.75 13.65 -9.26
CA PRO A 257 6.31 13.59 -10.62
C PRO A 257 5.94 12.30 -11.37
N GLU A 258 5.75 11.18 -10.66
CA GLU A 258 5.40 9.89 -11.26
C GLU A 258 3.91 9.80 -11.62
N VAL A 259 3.04 10.47 -10.85
CA VAL A 259 1.59 10.38 -11.01
C VAL A 259 0.95 11.52 -11.80
N GLU A 260 1.58 12.70 -11.83
CA GLU A 260 0.97 13.95 -12.33
C GLU A 260 0.44 13.81 -13.76
N LYS A 261 1.25 13.27 -14.68
CA LYS A 261 0.84 13.09 -16.07
C LYS A 261 -0.41 12.22 -16.19
N ARG A 262 -0.48 11.15 -15.40
CA ARG A 262 -1.60 10.19 -15.43
C ARG A 262 -2.85 10.76 -14.81
N PHE A 263 -2.74 11.50 -13.71
CA PHE A 263 -3.87 12.22 -13.11
C PHE A 263 -4.44 13.23 -14.10
N CYS A 264 -3.58 13.95 -14.83
CA CYS A 264 -4.03 14.89 -15.85
C CYS A 264 -4.70 14.19 -17.04
N SER A 265 -4.12 13.11 -17.57
CA SER A 265 -4.70 12.39 -18.71
C SER A 265 -6.00 11.66 -18.36
N SER A 266 -6.17 11.26 -17.09
CA SER A 266 -7.41 10.64 -16.58
C SER A 266 -8.43 11.66 -16.07
N GLY A 267 -8.16 12.97 -16.20
CA GLY A 267 -9.05 14.04 -15.74
C GLY A 267 -9.36 13.96 -14.24
N ARG A 268 -8.36 13.59 -13.42
CA ARG A 268 -8.41 13.55 -11.95
C ARG A 268 -7.61 14.70 -11.35
N ILE A 269 -7.97 15.92 -11.73
CA ILE A 269 -7.28 17.15 -11.32
C ILE A 269 -7.58 17.47 -9.86
N HIS A 270 -8.80 17.20 -9.42
CA HIS A 270 -9.23 17.34 -8.03
C HIS A 270 -8.32 16.55 -7.07
N ALA A 271 -8.16 15.24 -7.33
CA ALA A 271 -7.30 14.38 -6.53
C ALA A 271 -5.84 14.83 -6.56
N LEU A 272 -5.34 15.34 -7.70
CA LEU A 272 -3.97 15.87 -7.81
C LEU A 272 -3.79 17.14 -6.97
N ALA A 273 -4.80 18.02 -6.91
CA ALA A 273 -4.75 19.22 -6.09
C ALA A 273 -4.74 18.88 -4.59
N LEU A 274 -5.58 17.92 -4.17
CA LEU A 274 -5.54 17.37 -2.81
C LEU A 274 -4.18 16.77 -2.47
N LEU A 275 -3.59 16.03 -3.41
CA LEU A 275 -2.27 15.43 -3.21
C LEU A 275 -1.20 16.50 -2.96
N ARG A 276 -1.15 17.54 -3.81
CA ARG A 276 -0.21 18.67 -3.64
C ARG A 276 -0.43 19.38 -2.30
N GLU A 277 -1.69 19.58 -1.91
CA GLU A 277 -2.02 20.16 -0.60
C GLU A 277 -1.53 19.29 0.56
N SER A 278 -1.75 17.97 0.51
CA SER A 278 -1.35 17.05 1.58
C SER A 278 0.18 17.02 1.79
N GLN A 279 0.95 17.30 0.74
CA GLN A 279 2.41 17.36 0.77
C GLN A 279 2.97 18.76 1.05
N GLY A 280 2.11 19.74 1.33
CA GLY A 280 2.51 21.11 1.65
C GLY A 280 2.74 22.04 0.45
N ASP A 281 2.60 21.56 -0.79
CA ASP A 281 2.65 22.39 -2.01
C ASP A 281 1.31 23.11 -2.24
N CYS A 282 1.03 24.08 -1.35
CA CYS A 282 -0.19 24.88 -1.41
C CYS A 282 -0.26 25.75 -2.68
N PHE A 283 0.89 26.17 -3.21
CA PHE A 283 0.94 27.00 -4.42
C PHE A 283 0.55 26.18 -5.65
N GLY A 284 1.15 25.01 -5.86
CA GLY A 284 0.79 24.13 -6.97
C GLY A 284 -0.64 23.62 -6.86
N ALA A 285 -1.15 23.37 -5.65
CA ALA A 285 -2.57 23.05 -5.45
C ALA A 285 -3.48 24.19 -5.91
N ALA A 286 -3.19 25.43 -5.51
CA ALA A 286 -3.95 26.61 -5.90
C ALA A 286 -3.94 26.87 -7.42
N GLU A 287 -2.80 26.64 -8.11
CA GLU A 287 -2.73 26.72 -9.57
C GLU A 287 -3.64 25.69 -10.27
N LEU A 288 -3.74 24.48 -9.73
CA LEU A 288 -4.63 23.46 -10.27
C LEU A 288 -6.10 23.88 -10.13
N TRP A 289 -6.48 24.39 -8.96
CA TRP A 289 -7.83 24.89 -8.70
C TRP A 289 -8.23 26.02 -9.65
N THR A 290 -7.39 27.03 -9.82
CA THR A 290 -7.67 28.12 -10.76
C THR A 290 -7.74 27.61 -12.19
N SER A 291 -6.82 26.73 -12.60
CA SER A 291 -6.83 26.14 -13.95
C SER A 291 -8.11 25.33 -14.25
N LEU A 292 -8.69 24.68 -13.24
CA LEU A 292 -9.95 23.96 -13.32
C LEU A 292 -11.12 24.91 -13.59
N SER A 293 -11.21 26.01 -12.83
CA SER A 293 -12.28 27.00 -12.98
C SER A 293 -12.17 27.84 -14.27
N GLU A 294 -10.97 28.00 -14.82
CA GLU A 294 -10.73 28.68 -16.09
C GLU A 294 -11.00 27.78 -17.30
N GLY A 295 -11.33 26.50 -17.09
CA GLY A 295 -11.54 25.52 -18.15
C GLY A 295 -10.27 25.13 -18.90
N LYS A 296 -9.08 25.50 -18.37
CA LYS A 296 -7.78 25.07 -18.92
C LYS A 296 -7.54 23.58 -18.67
N ARG A 297 -8.13 23.04 -17.61
CA ARG A 297 -8.16 21.61 -17.30
C ARG A 297 -9.60 21.18 -17.05
N SER A 298 -9.92 19.94 -17.38
CA SER A 298 -11.24 19.35 -17.16
C SER A 298 -11.13 18.18 -16.20
N GLU A 299 -12.06 18.11 -15.26
CA GLU A 299 -12.30 16.89 -14.48
C GLU A 299 -13.28 16.00 -15.26
N LEU A 300 -13.09 14.69 -15.18
CA LEU A 300 -14.04 13.73 -15.73
C LEU A 300 -15.20 13.52 -14.74
N PRO A 301 -16.46 13.77 -15.14
CA PRO A 301 -17.61 13.57 -14.27
C PRO A 301 -17.86 12.06 -14.09
N THR A 302 -17.38 11.51 -12.99
CA THR A 302 -17.53 10.10 -12.63
C THR A 302 -18.28 10.01 -11.30
N PRO A 303 -19.13 8.99 -11.07
CA PRO A 303 -19.82 8.82 -9.78
C PRO A 303 -18.84 8.90 -8.60
N GLY A 304 -19.06 9.85 -7.69
CA GLY A 304 -18.19 10.10 -6.55
C GLY A 304 -17.11 11.16 -6.76
N ALA A 305 -16.94 11.71 -7.97
CA ALA A 305 -16.05 12.83 -8.22
C ALA A 305 -16.60 14.14 -7.65
N PHE A 306 -15.71 15.02 -7.21
CA PHE A 306 -15.98 16.34 -6.62
C PHE A 306 -16.98 17.21 -7.40
N LEU A 307 -16.99 17.10 -8.74
CA LEU A 307 -17.81 17.94 -9.62
C LEU A 307 -19.16 17.33 -10.01
N THR A 308 -19.54 16.19 -9.42
CA THR A 308 -20.87 15.62 -9.63
C THR A 308 -21.92 16.36 -8.79
N GLY A 309 -22.45 17.48 -9.31
CA GLY A 309 -23.69 18.10 -8.81
C GLY A 309 -23.59 19.49 -8.15
N LYS A 310 -22.41 20.12 -8.11
CA LYS A 310 -22.23 21.53 -7.68
C LYS A 310 -21.79 22.42 -8.85
N SER A 311 -22.08 23.72 -8.76
CA SER A 311 -21.47 24.69 -9.68
C SER A 311 -19.94 24.63 -9.51
N LEU A 312 -19.22 24.46 -10.63
CA LEU A 312 -17.76 24.36 -10.65
C LEU A 312 -17.10 25.59 -9.99
N GLY A 313 -17.71 26.76 -10.19
CA GLY A 313 -17.21 28.04 -9.68
C GLY A 313 -17.22 28.11 -8.16
N ASP A 314 -18.37 27.88 -7.52
CA ASP A 314 -18.51 28.03 -6.07
C ASP A 314 -17.69 26.99 -5.31
N ALA A 315 -17.65 25.77 -5.84
CA ALA A 315 -16.84 24.69 -5.27
C ALA A 315 -15.35 25.04 -5.28
N VAL A 316 -14.82 25.49 -6.43
CA VAL A 316 -13.40 25.87 -6.55
C VAL A 316 -13.07 27.07 -5.65
N SER A 317 -13.94 28.07 -5.56
CA SER A 317 -13.70 29.22 -4.67
C SER A 317 -13.57 28.81 -3.20
N LEU A 318 -14.40 27.87 -2.72
CA LEU A 318 -14.31 27.36 -1.34
C LEU A 318 -13.02 26.56 -1.08
N GLU A 319 -12.61 25.72 -2.03
CA GLU A 319 -11.37 24.93 -1.94
C GLU A 319 -10.14 25.85 -1.92
N LEU A 320 -10.09 26.82 -2.86
CA LEU A 320 -8.99 27.77 -2.94
C LEU A 320 -8.90 28.64 -1.68
N ALA A 321 -10.04 29.08 -1.14
CA ALA A 321 -10.08 29.80 0.12
C ALA A 321 -9.50 28.98 1.28
N ARG A 322 -9.77 27.66 1.32
CA ARG A 322 -9.17 26.77 2.33
C ARG A 322 -7.65 26.70 2.19
N VAL A 323 -7.14 26.54 0.97
CA VAL A 323 -5.69 26.47 0.69
C VAL A 323 -4.99 27.77 1.09
N VAL A 324 -5.59 28.91 0.75
CA VAL A 324 -5.08 30.24 1.14
C VAL A 324 -5.09 30.41 2.66
N LYS A 325 -6.19 30.05 3.33
CA LYS A 325 -6.31 30.10 4.80
C LYS A 325 -5.23 29.26 5.49
N ARG A 326 -4.99 28.05 4.99
CA ARG A 326 -3.96 27.13 5.51
C ARG A 326 -2.55 27.68 5.33
N SER A 327 -2.30 28.40 4.24
CA SER A 327 -0.99 29.00 3.94
C SER A 327 -0.66 30.20 4.83
N GLY A 328 -1.69 30.96 5.24
CA GLY A 328 -1.56 32.11 6.15
C GLY A 328 -1.32 33.46 5.45
N PRO A 329 -1.43 34.57 6.20
CA PRO A 329 -1.48 35.95 5.65
C PRO A 329 -0.24 36.35 4.84
N GLY A 330 0.97 35.94 5.26
CA GLY A 330 2.23 36.31 4.59
C GLY A 330 2.66 35.39 3.46
N ALA A 331 1.88 34.36 3.11
CA ALA A 331 2.28 33.39 2.11
C ALA A 331 2.13 33.95 0.68
N ARG A 332 3.05 33.57 -0.21
CA ARG A 332 2.97 33.87 -1.66
C ARG A 332 1.63 33.45 -2.26
N VAL A 333 1.07 32.34 -1.79
CA VAL A 333 -0.25 31.83 -2.19
C VAL A 333 -1.33 32.89 -1.95
N THR A 334 -1.33 33.52 -0.78
CA THR A 334 -2.31 34.54 -0.41
C THR A 334 -2.26 35.74 -1.34
N GLY A 335 -1.07 36.34 -1.54
CA GLY A 335 -0.92 37.50 -2.44
C GLY A 335 -1.26 37.19 -3.90
N THR A 336 -1.05 35.96 -4.36
CA THR A 336 -1.28 35.58 -5.77
C THR A 336 -2.74 35.21 -6.06
N PHE A 337 -3.39 34.47 -5.16
CA PHE A 337 -4.70 33.87 -5.42
C PHE A 337 -5.87 34.60 -4.76
N LEU A 338 -5.63 35.44 -3.74
CA LEU A 338 -6.68 36.23 -3.12
C LEU A 338 -7.32 37.26 -4.09
N PRO A 339 -6.56 38.01 -4.92
CA PRO A 339 -7.17 38.89 -5.92
C PRO A 339 -8.05 38.13 -6.91
N TRP A 340 -7.59 36.94 -7.34
CA TRP A 340 -8.36 36.05 -8.21
C TRP A 340 -9.67 35.59 -7.56
N LEU A 341 -9.63 35.25 -6.27
CA LEU A 341 -10.82 34.84 -5.51
C LEU A 341 -11.82 36.00 -5.39
N MET A 342 -11.34 37.23 -5.15
CA MET A 342 -12.19 38.43 -5.07
C MET A 342 -12.93 38.71 -6.38
N ASP A 343 -12.24 38.55 -7.51
CA ASP A 343 -12.84 38.70 -8.84
C ASP A 343 -13.93 37.66 -9.15
N ARG A 344 -13.90 36.48 -8.51
CA ARG A 344 -14.82 35.36 -8.78
C ARG A 344 -15.94 35.25 -7.76
N SER A 345 -15.62 35.35 -6.47
CA SER A 345 -16.56 35.20 -5.36
C SER A 345 -16.23 36.17 -4.23
N VAL A 346 -16.96 37.29 -4.22
CA VAL A 346 -16.81 38.34 -3.21
C VAL A 346 -17.16 37.82 -1.82
N GLU A 347 -18.22 37.01 -1.70
CA GLU A 347 -18.69 36.50 -0.41
C GLU A 347 -17.67 35.56 0.25
N VAL A 348 -17.11 34.62 -0.52
CA VAL A 348 -16.08 33.70 -0.01
C VAL A 348 -14.81 34.49 0.36
N SER A 349 -14.45 35.49 -0.43
CA SER A 349 -13.28 36.34 -0.15
C SER A 349 -13.42 37.14 1.14
N LEU A 350 -14.59 37.72 1.41
CA LEU A 350 -14.82 38.49 2.65
C LEU A 350 -14.77 37.60 3.90
N LYS A 351 -15.36 36.40 3.82
CA LYS A 351 -15.26 35.40 4.91
C LYS A 351 -13.80 35.01 5.15
N LEU A 352 -13.03 34.82 4.08
CA LEU A 352 -11.61 34.49 4.16
C LEU A 352 -10.78 35.63 4.78
N LEU A 353 -11.03 36.87 4.39
CA LEU A 353 -10.35 38.06 4.94
C LEU A 353 -10.62 38.24 6.43
N ALA A 354 -11.83 37.91 6.88
CA ALA A 354 -12.17 37.91 8.30
C ALA A 354 -11.33 36.92 9.11
N ASP A 355 -10.94 35.80 8.50
CA ASP A 355 -10.17 34.74 9.17
C ASP A 355 -8.65 34.97 9.14
N ILE A 356 -8.11 35.58 8.07
CA ILE A 356 -6.65 35.64 7.82
C ILE A 356 -5.99 36.89 8.45
N SER A 357 -6.76 37.90 8.84
CA SER A 357 -6.29 39.13 9.52
C SER A 357 -5.08 39.80 8.82
N LEU A 358 -5.24 40.14 7.54
CA LEU A 358 -4.26 40.90 6.78
C LEU A 358 -4.27 42.39 7.14
N PRO A 359 -3.14 43.11 6.98
CA PRO A 359 -3.11 44.57 7.09
C PRO A 359 -4.08 45.21 6.09
N VAL A 360 -4.82 46.24 6.55
CA VAL A 360 -5.83 46.90 5.71
C VAL A 360 -5.20 47.51 4.46
N GLY A 361 -4.01 48.11 4.56
CA GLY A 361 -3.30 48.70 3.41
C GLY A 361 -2.94 47.68 2.32
N GLU A 362 -2.43 46.50 2.70
CA GLU A 362 -2.10 45.43 1.75
C GLU A 362 -3.35 44.86 1.08
N THR A 363 -4.42 44.68 1.86
CA THR A 363 -5.69 44.19 1.34
C THR A 363 -6.34 45.21 0.40
N MET A 364 -6.27 46.50 0.75
CA MET A 364 -6.77 47.58 -0.11
C MET A 364 -6.01 47.67 -1.43
N ALA A 365 -4.69 47.44 -1.44
CA ALA A 365 -3.91 47.38 -2.68
C ALA A 365 -4.42 46.25 -3.59
N MET A 366 -4.61 45.04 -3.05
CA MET A 366 -5.15 43.89 -3.79
C MET A 366 -6.58 44.13 -4.29
N VAL A 367 -7.45 44.70 -3.44
CA VAL A 367 -8.85 45.00 -3.78
C VAL A 367 -8.93 46.06 -4.89
N ASN A 368 -8.02 47.03 -4.92
CA ASN A 368 -7.98 48.06 -5.97
C ASN A 368 -7.53 47.52 -7.32
N GLU A 369 -6.80 46.41 -7.34
CA GLU A 369 -6.39 45.72 -8.57
C GLU A 369 -7.52 44.83 -9.14
N THR A 370 -8.56 44.54 -8.36
CA THR A 370 -9.72 43.76 -8.82
C THR A 370 -10.57 44.54 -9.80
N LYS A 371 -11.20 43.84 -10.75
CA LYS A 371 -12.07 44.47 -11.75
C LYS A 371 -13.47 44.74 -11.21
N ARG A 372 -13.82 44.14 -10.07
CA ARG A 372 -15.14 44.26 -9.46
C ARG A 372 -15.19 45.43 -8.49
N THR A 373 -15.89 46.48 -8.90
CA THR A 373 -16.21 47.64 -8.04
C THR A 373 -16.94 47.21 -6.76
N SER A 374 -17.71 46.11 -6.82
CA SER A 374 -18.43 45.53 -5.69
C SER A 374 -17.53 45.02 -4.55
N CYS A 375 -16.32 44.55 -4.88
CA CYS A 375 -15.38 44.05 -3.88
C CYS A 375 -14.89 45.16 -2.97
N ARG A 376 -14.60 46.34 -3.54
CA ARG A 376 -14.05 47.47 -2.82
C ARG A 376 -14.98 48.01 -1.75
N TRP A 377 -16.24 48.30 -2.10
CA TRP A 377 -17.17 48.85 -1.11
C TRP A 377 -17.56 47.83 -0.06
N ARG A 378 -17.74 46.54 -0.41
CA ARG A 378 -18.05 45.48 0.57
C ARG A 378 -16.89 45.20 1.52
N TYR A 379 -15.65 45.31 1.05
CA TYR A 379 -14.49 45.21 1.93
C TYR A 379 -14.38 46.42 2.87
N LEU A 380 -14.60 47.63 2.36
CA LEU A 380 -14.64 48.84 3.20
C LEU A 380 -15.77 48.79 4.24
N ASP A 381 -16.95 48.28 3.87
CA ASP A 381 -18.06 48.00 4.79
C ASP A 381 -17.62 47.02 5.89
N PHE A 382 -16.96 45.93 5.52
CA PHE A 382 -16.40 44.97 6.47
C PHE A 382 -15.36 45.60 7.42
N VAL A 383 -14.44 46.43 6.92
CA VAL A 383 -13.42 47.10 7.74
C VAL A 383 -14.05 48.11 8.71
N VAL A 384 -15.03 48.89 8.25
CA VAL A 384 -15.67 49.93 9.05
C VAL A 384 -16.68 49.34 10.05
N ASN A 385 -17.59 48.49 9.59
CA ASN A 385 -18.73 48.03 10.38
C ASN A 385 -18.48 46.71 11.11
N VAL A 386 -17.60 45.83 10.60
CA VAL A 386 -17.33 44.53 11.23
C VAL A 386 -16.03 44.54 12.03
N GLN A 387 -14.93 45.07 11.46
CA GLN A 387 -13.66 45.21 12.20
C GLN A 387 -13.63 46.44 13.11
N GLY A 388 -14.56 47.39 12.95
CA GLY A 388 -14.66 48.56 13.81
C GLY A 388 -13.50 49.55 13.65
N SER A 389 -12.96 49.70 12.44
CA SER A 389 -11.84 50.62 12.19
C SER A 389 -12.18 52.06 12.61
N THR A 390 -11.28 52.70 13.34
CA THR A 390 -11.43 54.11 13.78
C THR A 390 -10.70 55.10 12.87
N ASP A 391 -10.07 54.63 11.79
CA ASP A 391 -9.30 55.48 10.87
C ASP A 391 -10.25 56.32 9.99
N PRO A 392 -10.24 57.67 10.10
CA PRO A 392 -11.11 58.55 9.31
C PRO A 392 -11.00 58.35 7.80
N MET A 393 -9.85 57.86 7.30
CA MET A 393 -9.65 57.59 5.87
C MET A 393 -10.54 56.45 5.40
N HIS A 394 -10.64 55.34 6.15
CA HIS A 394 -11.51 54.21 5.79
C HIS A 394 -12.98 54.62 5.75
N HIS A 395 -13.42 55.43 6.72
CA HIS A 395 -14.80 55.97 6.77
C HIS A 395 -15.10 56.87 5.57
N SER A 396 -14.15 57.73 5.20
CA SER A 396 -14.29 58.64 4.06
C SER A 396 -14.32 57.89 2.73
N GLU A 397 -13.43 56.91 2.53
CA GLU A 397 -13.40 56.07 1.33
C GLU A 397 -14.65 55.20 1.21
N PHE A 398 -15.18 54.68 2.32
CA PHE A 398 -16.43 53.94 2.34
C PHE A 398 -17.61 54.82 1.93
N ALA A 399 -17.75 56.00 2.53
CA ALA A 399 -18.81 56.95 2.20
C ALA A 399 -18.78 57.36 0.73
N LEU A 400 -17.60 57.65 0.17
CA LEU A 400 -17.43 57.96 -1.25
C LEU A 400 -17.82 56.79 -2.15
N SER A 401 -17.46 55.56 -1.77
CA SER A 401 -17.81 54.35 -2.53
C SER A 401 -19.34 54.14 -2.55
N MET A 402 -20.02 54.38 -1.42
CA MET A 402 -21.48 54.31 -1.33
C MET A 402 -22.18 55.39 -2.17
N VAL A 403 -21.67 56.62 -2.16
CA VAL A 403 -22.20 57.71 -3.01
C VAL A 403 -22.05 57.39 -4.49
N ASN A 404 -20.92 56.81 -4.89
CA ASN A 404 -20.70 56.41 -6.28
C ASN A 404 -21.61 55.25 -6.71
N LEU A 405 -21.82 54.26 -5.83
CA LEU A 405 -22.79 53.18 -6.06
C LEU A 405 -24.22 53.72 -6.22
N TRP A 406 -24.62 54.65 -5.35
CA TRP A 406 -25.95 55.26 -5.42
C TRP A 406 -26.17 56.03 -6.72
N LYS A 407 -25.16 56.78 -7.17
CA LYS A 407 -25.20 57.48 -8.47
C LYS A 407 -25.28 56.53 -9.66
N SER A 408 -24.61 55.37 -9.63
CA SER A 408 -24.69 54.40 -10.73
C SER A 408 -26.06 53.69 -10.79
N LEU A 409 -26.71 53.51 -9.64
CA LEU A 409 -28.07 52.99 -9.55
C LEU A 409 -29.10 53.99 -10.11
N GLU A 410 -28.90 55.30 -9.89
CA GLU A 410 -29.76 56.36 -10.43
C GLU A 410 -29.58 56.56 -11.95
N SER A 411 -28.39 56.35 -12.49
CA SER A 411 -28.11 56.52 -13.92
C SER A 411 -28.59 55.35 -14.79
N GLY A 412 -29.05 54.24 -14.20
CA GLY A 412 -29.47 53.04 -14.92
C GLY A 412 -28.32 52.23 -15.54
N GLU A 413 -27.07 52.62 -15.30
CA GLU A 413 -25.85 51.86 -15.65
C GLU A 413 -25.50 50.84 -14.56
N GLY A 414 -26.52 50.18 -13.99
CA GLY A 414 -26.29 49.11 -13.03
C GLY A 414 -25.63 47.93 -13.73
N GLU A 415 -24.39 47.62 -13.37
CA GLU A 415 -23.80 46.30 -13.63
C GLU A 415 -24.82 45.25 -13.18
N ALA A 416 -25.33 44.48 -14.13
CA ALA A 416 -26.14 43.32 -13.83
C ALA A 416 -25.24 42.32 -13.07
N GLU A 417 -25.51 42.14 -11.78
CA GLU A 417 -24.88 41.10 -10.95
C GLU A 417 -25.17 39.68 -11.49
#